data_AF-A0AAU8S734-F1
#
_entry.id   AF-A0AAU8S734-F1
#
_cell.length_a   1.000
_cell.length_b   1.000
_cell.length_c   1.000
_cell.angle_alpha   90.00
_cell.angle_beta   90.00
_cell.angle_gamma   90.00
#
_symmetry.space_group_name_H-M   'P 1'
#
loop_
_entity.id
_entity.type
_entity.pdbx_description
1 polymer ?
#
loop_
_entity_poly.entity_id
_entity_poly.type
_entity_poly.pdbx_seq_one_letter_code
_entity_poly.pdbx_strand_id
1 'polypeptide(L)'
;MARMPNKKRPARPAPQCLDAIVFPVAMQTGDVEVIGIPFGHRGRTSAVHGIVGLSIGDSPCYTVSDVLSGKHVPKSEAKTIDASRAAAIATIDAVTNERWADTFATTRTATAE
;
A
#
# COMPACT_ATOMS: atom_id res chain seq x y z
N MET A 1 -40.77 -31.24 -2.68
CA MET A 1 -39.51 -30.57 -3.09
C MET A 1 -38.99 -29.80 -1.89
N ALA A 2 -37.76 -30.05 -1.43
CA ALA A 2 -37.19 -29.37 -0.26
C ALA A 2 -36.68 -27.98 -0.66
N ARG A 3 -37.15 -26.94 0.04
CA ARG A 3 -36.71 -25.56 -0.13
C ARG A 3 -35.28 -25.44 0.40
N MET A 4 -34.30 -25.16 -0.47
CA MET A 4 -32.93 -24.94 -0.04
C MET A 4 -32.85 -23.75 0.93
N PRO A 5 -32.03 -23.83 1.99
CA PRO A 5 -31.88 -22.74 2.94
C PRO A 5 -31.30 -21.51 2.24
N ASN A 6 -31.96 -20.37 2.41
CA ASN A 6 -31.51 -19.08 1.88
C ASN A 6 -30.15 -18.75 2.49
N LYS A 7 -29.08 -18.78 1.68
CA LYS A 7 -27.71 -18.49 2.12
C LYS A 7 -27.64 -17.00 2.44
N LYS A 8 -27.74 -16.66 3.73
CA LYS A 8 -27.69 -15.27 4.24
C LYS A 8 -26.41 -14.63 3.72
N ARG A 9 -26.52 -13.54 2.94
CA ARG A 9 -25.35 -12.81 2.44
C ARG A 9 -24.49 -12.41 3.65
N PRO A 10 -23.16 -12.58 3.58
CA PRO A 10 -22.28 -12.13 4.65
C PRO A 10 -22.49 -10.64 4.89
N ALA A 11 -22.57 -10.23 6.16
CA ALA A 11 -22.75 -8.84 6.52
C ALA A 11 -21.55 -8.01 6.04
N ARG A 12 -21.81 -6.81 5.54
CA ARG A 12 -20.75 -5.87 5.16
C ARG A 12 -19.98 -5.45 6.43
N PRO A 13 -18.64 -5.35 6.39
CA PRO A 13 -17.86 -4.79 7.50
C PRO A 13 -18.34 -3.37 7.86
N ALA A 14 -18.22 -3.00 9.13
CA ALA A 14 -18.50 -1.64 9.57
C ALA A 14 -17.48 -0.66 8.96
N PRO A 15 -17.90 0.56 8.58
CA PRO A 15 -16.96 1.59 8.12
C PRO A 15 -15.93 1.95 9.20
N GLN A 16 -14.71 2.26 8.78
CA GLN A 16 -13.63 2.75 9.64
C GLN A 16 -13.25 4.17 9.21
N CYS A 17 -13.05 5.07 10.17
CA CYS A 17 -12.52 6.42 9.93
C CYS A 17 -11.01 6.40 10.17
N LEU A 18 -10.23 6.76 9.16
CA LEU A 18 -8.77 6.76 9.19
C LEU A 18 -8.25 8.04 8.54
N ASP A 19 -7.08 8.51 8.98
CA ASP A 19 -6.35 9.58 8.29
C ASP A 19 -5.87 9.10 6.91
N ALA A 20 -5.73 10.05 5.99
CA ALA A 20 -5.27 9.79 4.63
C ALA A 20 -4.17 10.78 4.23
N ILE A 21 -3.31 10.35 3.30
CA ILE A 21 -2.25 11.17 2.71
C ILE A 21 -2.35 11.11 1.19
N VAL A 22 -2.12 12.25 0.54
CA VAL A 22 -1.96 12.35 -0.92
C VAL A 22 -0.46 12.40 -1.22
N PHE A 23 0.01 11.54 -2.13
CA PHE A 23 1.43 11.48 -2.49
C PHE A 23 1.63 10.92 -3.91
N PRO A 24 2.75 11.24 -4.58
CA PRO A 24 3.08 10.65 -5.87
C PRO A 24 3.64 9.24 -5.70
N VAL A 25 3.14 8.29 -6.51
CA VAL A 25 3.73 6.96 -6.70
C VAL A 25 4.52 6.95 -7.99
N ALA A 26 5.76 6.47 -7.91
CA ALA A 26 6.67 6.41 -9.04
C ALA A 26 6.29 5.25 -9.98
N MET A 27 5.86 5.57 -11.20
CA MET A 27 5.61 4.59 -12.26
C MET A 27 6.63 4.70 -13.39
N GLN A 28 6.72 3.65 -14.20
CA GLN A 28 7.57 3.66 -15.40
C GLN A 28 7.18 4.76 -16.41
N THR A 29 5.91 5.14 -16.43
CA THR A 29 5.35 6.15 -17.36
C THR A 29 5.32 7.56 -16.77
N GLY A 30 5.85 7.76 -15.56
CA GLY A 30 5.78 9.01 -14.80
C GLY A 30 4.99 8.87 -13.50
N ASP A 31 5.07 9.88 -12.64
CA ASP A 31 4.47 9.81 -11.30
C ASP A 31 2.94 9.93 -11.37
N VAL A 32 2.25 9.18 -10.52
CA VAL A 32 0.79 9.21 -10.39
C VAL A 32 0.41 9.58 -8.96
N GLU A 33 -0.41 10.61 -8.80
CA GLU A 33 -0.94 11.00 -7.50
C GLU A 33 -1.95 9.97 -6.99
N VAL A 34 -1.77 9.52 -5.74
CA VAL A 34 -2.68 8.58 -5.08
C VAL A 34 -3.06 9.07 -3.69
N ILE A 35 -4.21 8.58 -3.21
CA ILE A 35 -4.63 8.68 -1.81
C ILE A 35 -4.28 7.35 -1.12
N GLY A 36 -3.56 7.42 0.00
CA GLY A 36 -3.22 6.25 0.80
C GLY A 36 -3.44 6.45 2.29
N ILE A 37 -3.46 5.34 3.04
CA ILE A 37 -3.55 5.33 4.50
C ILE A 37 -2.13 5.20 5.05
N PRO A 38 -1.59 6.25 5.71
CA PRO A 38 -0.20 6.28 6.14
C PRO A 38 0.04 5.40 7.37
N PHE A 39 1.26 4.89 7.49
CA PHE A 39 1.78 4.27 8.70
C PHE A 39 3.30 4.47 8.82
N GLY A 40 3.77 4.61 10.06
CA GLY A 40 5.19 4.65 10.38
C GLY A 40 5.75 3.25 10.62
N HIS A 41 6.91 2.94 10.04
CA HIS A 41 7.69 1.75 10.36
C HIS A 41 9.20 1.98 10.12
N ARG A 42 10.05 1.54 11.07
CA ARG A 42 11.52 1.68 11.01
C ARG A 42 12.00 3.10 10.64
N GLY A 43 11.36 4.13 11.20
CA GLY A 43 11.70 5.54 10.99
C GLY A 43 11.29 6.13 9.64
N ARG A 44 10.47 5.42 8.86
CA ARG A 44 9.92 5.90 7.58
C ARG A 44 8.40 5.91 7.59
N THR A 45 7.82 6.72 6.71
CA THR A 45 6.39 6.74 6.45
C THR A 45 6.11 6.04 5.13
N SER A 46 5.28 5.00 5.18
CA SER A 46 4.73 4.32 4.01
C SER A 46 3.21 4.46 4.02
N ALA A 47 2.56 4.25 2.88
CA ALA A 47 1.11 4.33 2.80
C ALA A 47 0.54 3.17 2.00
N VAL A 48 -0.57 2.62 2.49
CA VAL A 48 -1.36 1.62 1.75
C VAL A 48 -2.28 2.34 0.78
N HIS A 49 -2.26 1.98 -0.49
CA HIS A 49 -3.15 2.54 -1.51
C HIS A 49 -3.64 1.45 -2.46
N GLY A 50 -4.66 1.76 -3.26
CA GLY A 50 -5.08 0.87 -4.35
C GLY A 50 -3.98 0.77 -5.40
N ILE A 51 -3.78 -0.43 -5.97
CA ILE A 51 -2.82 -0.59 -7.07
C ILE A 51 -3.28 0.24 -8.27
N VAL A 52 -2.42 1.14 -8.71
CA VAL A 52 -2.64 1.95 -9.91
C VAL A 52 -2.41 1.10 -11.15
N GLY A 53 -3.28 1.24 -12.15
CA GLY A 53 -3.18 0.52 -13.43
C GLY A 53 -3.85 -0.86 -13.45
N LEU A 54 -4.40 -1.35 -12.33
CA LEU A 54 -5.25 -2.54 -12.33
C LEU A 54 -6.71 -2.18 -12.66
N SER A 55 -7.35 -3.04 -13.45
CA SER A 55 -8.78 -2.94 -13.73
C SER A 55 -9.58 -3.27 -12.48
N ILE A 56 -10.62 -2.47 -12.19
CA ILE A 56 -11.50 -2.60 -11.01
C ILE A 56 -12.16 -4.01 -10.93
N GLY A 57 -12.24 -4.74 -12.04
CA GLY A 57 -12.77 -6.11 -12.11
C GLY A 57 -11.91 -7.19 -11.43
N ASP A 58 -10.60 -6.97 -11.26
CA ASP A 58 -9.65 -8.00 -10.81
C ASP A 58 -9.48 -8.11 -9.28
N SER A 59 -10.51 -7.68 -8.54
CA SER A 59 -10.52 -7.51 -7.07
C SER A 59 -9.69 -6.32 -6.57
N PRO A 60 -10.11 -5.63 -5.50
CA PRO A 60 -9.30 -4.58 -4.91
C PRO A 60 -8.03 -5.21 -4.33
N CYS A 61 -6.92 -5.01 -5.04
CA CYS A 61 -5.59 -5.30 -4.54
C CYS A 61 -5.02 -3.98 -4.02
N TYR A 62 -4.65 -3.99 -2.75
CA TYR A 62 -3.92 -2.92 -2.09
C TYR A 62 -2.43 -3.20 -2.18
N THR A 63 -1.64 -2.15 -2.17
CA THR A 63 -0.19 -2.21 -2.10
C THR A 63 0.35 -1.11 -1.21
N VAL A 64 1.62 -1.20 -0.84
CA VAL A 64 2.32 -0.20 -0.05
C VAL A 64 3.39 0.47 -0.88
N SER A 65 3.46 1.79 -0.79
CA SER A 65 4.57 2.59 -1.30
C SER A 65 5.16 3.47 -0.21
N ASP A 66 6.45 3.74 -0.29
CA ASP A 66 7.13 4.74 0.55
C ASP A 66 6.65 6.14 0.15
N VAL A 67 6.19 6.92 1.11
CA VAL A 67 5.53 8.22 0.84
C VAL A 67 6.51 9.23 0.24
N LEU A 68 7.78 9.19 0.67
CA LEU A 68 8.76 10.20 0.25
C LEU A 68 9.34 9.92 -1.13
N SER A 69 9.59 8.65 -1.45
CA SER A 69 10.18 8.26 -2.73
C SER A 69 9.17 7.82 -3.78
N GLY A 70 7.91 7.59 -3.39
CA GLY A 70 6.87 7.01 -4.24
C GLY A 70 7.14 5.55 -4.65
N LYS A 71 8.23 4.94 -4.15
CA LYS A 71 8.63 3.59 -4.54
C LYS A 71 7.77 2.54 -3.85
N HIS A 72 7.29 1.60 -4.65
CA HIS A 72 6.55 0.44 -4.18
C HIS A 72 7.41 -0.46 -3.26
N VAL A 73 6.81 -0.95 -2.18
CA VAL A 73 7.38 -1.95 -1.26
C VAL A 73 7.08 -3.34 -1.81
N PRO A 74 8.10 -4.13 -2.20
CA PRO A 74 7.88 -5.44 -2.81
C PRO A 74 7.07 -6.41 -1.93
N LYS A 75 6.25 -7.26 -2.57
CA LYS A 75 5.46 -8.31 -1.91
C LYS A 75 4.46 -7.78 -0.87
N SER A 76 4.06 -6.52 -1.00
CA SER A 76 3.07 -5.88 -0.13
C SER A 76 1.64 -6.05 -0.64
N GLU A 77 1.44 -6.67 -1.80
CA GLU A 77 0.14 -6.77 -2.44
C GLU A 77 -0.80 -7.70 -1.68
N ALA A 78 -1.98 -7.21 -1.31
CA ALA A 78 -2.98 -8.01 -0.61
C ALA A 78 -4.41 -7.52 -0.86
N LYS A 79 -5.39 -8.36 -0.50
CA LYS A 79 -6.82 -8.07 -0.67
C LYS A 79 -7.41 -7.15 0.40
N THR A 80 -6.65 -6.83 1.44
CA THR A 80 -7.08 -5.94 2.52
C THR A 80 -5.95 -4.99 2.89
N ILE A 81 -6.31 -3.82 3.41
CA ILE A 81 -5.37 -2.80 3.88
C ILE A 81 -4.43 -3.39 4.94
N ASP A 82 -5.00 -4.07 5.94
CA ASP A 82 -4.22 -4.65 7.05
C ASP A 82 -3.25 -5.74 6.58
N ALA A 83 -3.67 -6.61 5.66
CA ALA A 83 -2.79 -7.65 5.12
C ALA A 83 -1.66 -7.04 4.29
N SER A 84 -1.95 -5.98 3.52
CA SER A 84 -0.95 -5.28 2.72
C SER A 84 0.08 -4.58 3.61
N ARG A 85 -0.40 -3.90 4.67
CA ARG A 85 0.45 -3.29 5.70
C ARG A 85 1.33 -4.33 6.40
N ALA A 86 0.76 -5.44 6.85
CA ALA A 86 1.50 -6.49 7.53
C ALA A 86 2.57 -7.12 6.63
N ALA A 87 2.23 -7.39 5.36
CA ALA A 87 3.18 -7.91 4.39
C ALA A 87 4.32 -6.93 4.11
N ALA A 88 4.02 -5.63 3.98
CA ALA A 88 5.04 -4.60 3.81
C ALA A 88 5.98 -4.50 5.03
N ILE A 89 5.44 -4.55 6.25
CA ILE A 89 6.23 -4.57 7.48
C ILE A 89 7.18 -5.77 7.48
N ALA A 90 6.68 -6.96 7.15
CA ALA A 90 7.51 -8.17 7.06
C ALA A 90 8.62 -8.04 6.00
N THR A 91 8.32 -7.47 4.82
CA THR A 91 9.33 -7.19 3.81
C THR A 91 10.38 -6.21 4.32
N ILE A 92 9.96 -5.11 4.96
CA ILE A 92 10.84 -4.08 5.51
C ILE A 92 11.76 -4.67 6.60
N ASP A 93 11.23 -5.51 7.48
CA ASP A 93 11.99 -6.16 8.55
C ASP A 93 12.99 -7.18 8.02
N ALA A 94 12.70 -7.80 6.87
CA ALA A 94 13.60 -8.73 6.21
C ALA A 94 14.82 -8.05 5.54
N VAL A 95 14.80 -6.72 5.34
CA VAL A 95 15.94 -5.98 4.78
C VAL A 95 17.01 -5.78 5.87
N THR A 96 18.17 -6.41 5.70
CA THR A 96 19.33 -6.20 6.59
C THR A 96 19.74 -4.73 6.63
N ASN A 97 20.28 -4.27 7.76
CA ASN A 97 20.74 -2.88 7.92
C ASN A 97 21.71 -2.45 6.81
N GLU A 98 22.55 -3.37 6.32
CA GLU A 98 23.51 -3.12 5.24
C GLU A 98 22.84 -2.80 3.90
N ARG A 99 21.74 -3.48 3.57
CA ARG A 99 20.97 -3.25 2.32
C ARG A 99 19.93 -2.15 2.45
N TRP A 100 19.70 -1.67 3.67
CA TRP A 100 18.72 -0.65 3.98
C TRP A 100 19.00 0.66 3.25
N ALA A 101 20.28 1.07 3.22
CA ALA A 101 20.71 2.26 2.51
C ALA A 101 20.48 2.14 1.00
N ASP A 102 20.86 1.04 0.36
CA ASP A 102 20.70 0.88 -1.09
C ASP A 102 19.23 0.74 -1.53
N THR A 103 18.40 0.11 -0.70
CA THR A 103 16.99 -0.15 -1.04
C THR A 103 16.15 1.12 -0.93
N PHE A 104 16.48 2.00 0.01
CA PHE A 104 15.65 3.16 0.36
C PHE A 104 16.40 4.50 0.38
N ALA A 105 17.64 4.57 -0.13
CA ALA A 105 18.32 5.83 -0.37
C ALA A 105 17.47 6.69 -1.32
N THR A 106 16.90 7.74 -0.74
CA THR A 106 16.34 8.84 -1.49
C THR A 106 17.54 9.66 -1.97
N THR A 107 17.75 9.76 -3.29
CA THR A 107 18.48 10.90 -3.82
C THR A 107 17.67 12.12 -3.40
N ARG A 108 18.12 12.78 -2.33
CA ARG A 108 17.60 14.09 -1.93
C ARG A 108 18.07 15.07 -3.00
N THR A 109 17.36 15.15 -4.12
CA THR A 109 17.37 16.33 -4.95
C THR A 109 16.65 17.39 -4.12
N ALA A 110 17.46 18.19 -3.43
CA ALA A 110 17.00 19.46 -2.90
C ALA A 110 16.41 20.23 -4.08
N THR A 111 15.10 20.40 -4.10
CA THR A 111 14.48 21.42 -4.93
C THR A 111 14.96 22.75 -4.38
N ALA A 112 15.94 23.33 -5.07
CA ALA A 112 16.17 24.76 -5.03
C ALA A 112 15.05 25.43 -5.81
N GLU A 113 14.65 26.59 -5.27
CA GLU A 113 13.75 27.63 -5.82
C GLU A 113 12.25 27.51 -5.51
#